data_AF-A0A7H4PFQ7-F1
#
_entry.id   AF-A0A7H4PFQ7-F1
#
_cell.length_a   1.000
_cell.length_b   1.000
_cell.length_c   1.000
_cell.angle_alpha   90.00
_cell.angle_beta   90.00
_cell.angle_gamma   90.00
#
_symmetry.space_group_name_H-M   'P 1'
#
loop_
_entity.id
_entity.type
_entity.pdbx_description
1 polymer ?
#
loop_
_entity_poly.entity_id
_entity_poly.type
_entity_poly.pdbx_seq_one_letter_code
_entity_poly.pdbx_strand_id
1 'polypeptide(L)' 'MTAAATLAEIPTTTPASDALSKALKKRGFKFVGSTICYSFMQACGLVNDHVIDCFCRSGGQDDS' A
#
# COMPACT_ATOMS: atom_id res chain seq x y z
N MET A 1 7.40 -6.76 1.25
CA MET A 1 7.84 -5.35 1.22
C MET A 1 8.76 -5.13 0.03
N THR A 2 8.57 -4.03 -0.68
CA THR A 2 9.39 -3.61 -1.81
C THR A 2 10.53 -2.74 -1.29
N ALA A 3 11.78 -3.19 -1.43
CA ALA A 3 12.95 -2.34 -1.17
C ALA A 3 13.25 -1.48 -2.41
N ALA A 4 12.37 -0.53 -2.70
CA ALA A 4 12.48 0.34 -3.87
C ALA A 4 13.50 1.47 -3.65
N ALA A 5 14.39 1.67 -4.61
CA ALA A 5 15.32 2.81 -4.63
C ALA A 5 14.63 4.08 -5.11
N THR A 6 13.68 3.94 -6.04
CA THR A 6 12.95 5.06 -6.65
C THR A 6 11.44 4.85 -6.59
N LEU A 7 10.66 5.92 -6.70
CA LEU A 7 9.19 5.85 -6.70
C LEU A 7 8.64 5.04 -7.89
N ALA A 8 9.35 5.02 -9.02
CA ALA A 8 8.91 4.29 -10.22
C ALA A 8 8.92 2.76 -10.04
N GLU A 9 9.68 2.26 -9.07
CA GLU A 9 9.75 0.82 -8.74
C GLU A 9 8.61 0.39 -7.80
N ILE A 10 7.93 1.35 -7.17
CA ILE A 10 6.79 1.07 -6.29
C ILE A 10 5.55 0.86 -7.17
N PRO A 11 4.84 -0.27 -7.03
CA PRO A 11 3.67 -0.53 -7.86
C PRO A 11 2.53 0.43 -7.49
N THR A 12 1.54 0.57 -8.38
CA THR A 12 0.33 1.35 -8.09
C THR A 12 -0.83 0.49 -7.60
N THR A 13 -0.71 -0.84 -7.72
CA THR A 13 -1.65 -1.84 -7.21
C THR A 13 -0.89 -3.11 -6.81
N THR A 14 -1.47 -3.90 -5.91
CA THR A 14 -0.96 -5.22 -5.52
C THR A 14 -2.11 -6.24 -5.42
N PRO A 15 -1.82 -7.55 -5.42
CA PRO A 15 -2.85 -8.55 -5.17
C PRO A 15 -3.63 -8.31 -3.86
N ALA A 16 -2.97 -7.76 -2.84
CA ALA A 16 -3.60 -7.38 -1.59
C ALA A 16 -4.58 -6.21 -1.76
N SER A 17 -4.21 -5.15 -2.50
CA SER A 17 -5.12 -4.02 -2.77
C SER A 17 -6.29 -4.42 -3.66
N ASP A 18 -6.09 -5.38 -4.58
CA ASP A 18 -7.17 -5.97 -5.39
C ASP A 18 -8.18 -6.72 -4.52
N ALA A 19 -7.69 -7.53 -3.58
CA ALA A 19 -8.53 -8.25 -2.63
C ALA A 19 -9.29 -7.28 -1.72
N LEU A 20 -8.63 -6.25 -1.20
CA LEU A 20 -9.24 -5.20 -0.38
C LEU A 20 -10.33 -4.44 -1.16
N SER A 21 -10.02 -4.02 -2.39
CA SER A 21 -10.98 -3.35 -3.29
C SER A 21 -12.24 -4.20 -3.49
N LYS A 22 -12.08 -5.50 -3.80
CA LYS A 22 -13.21 -6.42 -3.97
C LYS A 22 -14.02 -6.57 -2.68
N ALA A 23 -13.35 -6.71 -1.54
CA ALA A 23 -14.00 -6.88 -0.26
C ALA A 23 -14.78 -5.64 0.18
N LEU A 24 -14.24 -4.43 -0.04
CA LEU A 24 -14.91 -3.17 0.24
C LEU A 24 -16.11 -2.94 -0.69
N LYS A 25 -15.96 -3.21 -1.99
CA LYS A 25 -17.09 -3.16 -2.96
C LYS A 25 -18.23 -4.08 -2.54
N LYS A 26 -17.92 -5.31 -2.10
CA LYS A 26 -18.92 -6.27 -1.60
C LYS A 26 -19.65 -5.76 -0.35
N ARG A 27 -18.98 -4.97 0.49
CA ARG A 27 -19.55 -4.34 1.69
C ARG A 27 -20.28 -3.01 1.38
N GLY A 28 -20.45 -2.65 0.11
CA GLY A 28 -21.24 -1.49 -0.31
C GLY A 28 -20.44 -0.19 -0.47
N PHE A 29 -19.13 -0.19 -0.19
CA PHE A 29 -18.29 1.00 -0.37
C PHE A 29 -18.18 1.37 -1.86
N LYS A 30 -18.13 2.67 -2.13
CA LYS A 30 -17.97 3.25 -3.47
C LYS A 30 -16.62 3.98 -3.55
N PHE A 31 -16.12 4.20 -4.76
CA PHE A 31 -14.82 4.86 -4.99
C PHE A 31 -13.63 4.13 -4.35
N VAL A 32 -13.71 2.81 -4.25
CA VAL A 32 -12.68 1.93 -3.66
C VAL A 32 -11.99 1.09 -4.74
N GLY A 33 -11.44 1.76 -5.76
CA GLY A 33 -10.61 1.10 -6.79
C GLY A 33 -9.33 0.50 -6.19
N SER A 34 -8.67 -0.43 -6.91
CA SER A 34 -7.44 -1.07 -6.38
C SER A 34 -6.32 -0.06 -6.12
N THR A 35 -6.11 0.90 -7.01
CA THR A 35 -5.14 1.99 -6.81
C THR A 35 -5.46 2.82 -5.57
N ILE A 36 -6.73 3.18 -5.37
CA ILE A 36 -7.17 3.91 -4.18
C ILE A 36 -6.91 3.09 -2.92
N CYS A 37 -7.20 1.79 -2.96
CA CYS A 37 -6.95 0.89 -1.83
C CYS A 37 -5.45 0.76 -1.55
N TYR A 38 -4.59 0.70 -2.57
CA TYR A 38 -3.15 0.64 -2.38
C TYR A 38 -2.59 1.93 -1.78
N SER A 39 -3.00 3.09 -2.29
CA SER A 39 -2.64 4.39 -1.70
C SER A 39 -3.13 4.52 -0.25
N PHE A 40 -4.31 4.01 0.07
CA PHE A 40 -4.82 3.95 1.44
C PHE A 40 -3.95 3.06 2.34
N MET A 41 -3.56 1.88 1.86
CA MET A 41 -2.67 0.97 2.60
C MET A 41 -1.32 1.63 2.89
N GLN A 42 -0.75 2.36 1.92
CA GLN A 42 0.48 3.13 2.09
C GLN A 42 0.31 4.24 3.13
N ALA A 43 -0.77 5.02 3.05
CA ALA A 43 -1.02 6.14 3.95
C ALA A 43 -1.29 5.73 5.41
N CYS A 44 -1.95 4.58 5.61
CA CYS A 44 -2.28 4.06 6.94
C CYS A 44 -1.20 3.15 7.54
N GLY A 45 -0.08 2.95 6.84
CA GLY A 45 1.04 2.14 7.33
C GLY A 45 0.84 0.62 7.24
N LEU A 46 -0.19 0.15 6.51
CA LEU A 46 -0.36 -1.29 6.22
C LEU A 46 0.73 -1.80 5.27
N VAL A 47 1.38 -0.89 4.54
CA VAL A 47 2.61 -1.16 3.80
C VAL A 47 3.57 0.00 4.01
N ASN A 48 4.85 -0.31 4.20
CA ASN A 48 5.91 0.68 4.27
C ASN A 48 6.67 0.72 2.94
N ASP A 49 6.21 1.59 2.04
CA ASP A 49 6.82 1.83 0.73
C ASP A 49 7.67 3.12 0.70
N HIS A 50 8.15 3.59 1.86
CA HIS A 50 9.19 4.61 1.83
C HIS A 50 10.42 4.06 1.08
N VAL A 51 10.92 4.83 0.10
CA VAL A 51 12.13 4.48 -0.65
C VAL A 51 13.33 4.27 0.29
N ILE A 52 14.31 3.45 -0.11
CA ILE A 52 15.40 2.99 0.77
C ILE A 52 16.14 4.13 1.48
N ASP A 53 16.34 5.26 0.79
CA ASP A 53 17.08 6.42 1.31
C ASP A 53 16.19 7.43 2.06
N CYS A 54 14.90 7.13 2.23
CA CYS A 54 13.99 7.99 2.98
C CYS A 54 14.25 7.84 4.49
N PHE A 55 14.54 8.95 5.17
CA PHE A 55 14.79 8.99 6.62
C PHE A 55 13.60 8.49 7.48
N CYS A 56 12.38 8.47 6.94
CA CYS A 56 11.18 7.96 7.62
C CYS A 56 11.03 6.43 7.54
N ARG A 57 11.81 5.74 6.70
CA ARG A 57 11.60 4.31 6.39
C ARG A 57 11.75 3.40 7.62
N SER A 58 12.54 3.79 8.61
CA SER A 58 12.85 3.02 9.82
C SER A 58 11.89 3.26 11.00
N GLY A 59 10.63 3.64 10.74
CA GLY A 59 9.65 4.03 11.76
C GLY A 59 8.58 3.01 12.16
N GLY A 60 8.60 1.77 11.64
CA GLY A 60 7.58 0.76 11.98
C GLY A 60 8.08 -0.65 11.66
N GLN A 61 8.48 -1.36 12.71
CA GLN A 61 8.90 -2.75 12.68
C GLN A 61 7.85 -3.59 13.41
N ASP A 62 6.93 -4.19 12.66
CA ASP A 62 6.11 -5.32 13.10
C ASP A 62 5.17 -5.76 11.98
N ASP A 63 5.51 -6.84 11.29
CA ASP A 63 4.52 -7.81 10.82
C ASP A 63 5.27 -9.15 10.80
N SER A 64 5.27 -9.81 11.96
CA SER A 64 5.58 -11.25 12.09
C SER A 64 4.47 -12.09 11.47
#